data_AF-A0A5B9G9W4-F1
#
_entry.id   AF-A0A5B9G9W4-F1
#
_cell.length_a   1.000
_cell.length_b   1.000
_cell.length_c   1.000
_cell.angle_alpha   90.00
_cell.angle_beta   90.00
_cell.angle_gamma   90.00
#
_symmetry.space_group_name_H-M   'P 1'
#
loop_
_entity.id
_entity.type
_entity.pdbx_description
1 polymer ?
#
loop_
_entity_poly.entity_id
_entity_poly.type
_entity_poly.pdbx_seq_one_letter_code
_entity_poly.pdbx_strand_id
1 'polypeptide(L)'
;EDFGCYVSCFLQNIDIMDDKGVFDPAIATQSVAEELREESKPEIYACYEMRKNEPVDDLCKTAFGMINCLKERAPKLYEMLGIFRAPGN
;
A
#
# COMPACT_ATOMS: atom_id res chain seq x y z
N GLU A 1 -10.27 10.77 8.21
CA GLU A 1 -9.41 10.10 9.20
C GLU A 1 -9.67 8.59 9.19
N ASP A 2 -10.94 8.16 9.17
CA ASP A 2 -11.35 6.74 9.16
C ASP A 2 -10.76 5.87 8.04
N PHE A 3 -10.66 6.39 6.82
CA PHE A 3 -10.14 5.62 5.68
C PHE A 3 -8.65 5.27 5.82
N GLY A 4 -7.82 6.20 6.30
CA GLY A 4 -6.40 5.93 6.53
C GLY A 4 -6.19 4.85 7.59
N CYS A 5 -7.02 4.86 8.64
CA CYS A 5 -6.98 3.84 9.67
C CYS A 5 -7.50 2.49 9.19
N TYR A 6 -8.55 2.47 8.36
CA TYR A 6 -9.00 1.24 7.70
C TYR A 6 -7.88 0.63 6.86
N VAL A 7 -7.20 1.44 6.05
CA VAL A 7 -6.05 0.99 5.24
C VAL A 7 -4.93 0.48 6.13
N SER A 8 -4.57 1.20 7.20
CA SER A 8 -3.55 0.76 8.14
C SER A 8 -3.87 -0.63 8.70
N CYS A 9 -5.10 -0.82 9.17
CA CYS A 9 -5.58 -2.10 9.68
C CYS A 9 -5.54 -3.19 8.61
N PHE A 10 -5.97 -2.88 7.39
CA PHE A 10 -5.92 -3.81 6.26
C PHE A 10 -4.49 -4.25 5.94
N LEU A 11 -3.55 -3.30 5.79
CA LEU A 11 -2.15 -3.60 5.47
C LEU A 11 -1.45 -4.40 6.57
N GLN A 12 -1.82 -4.18 7.84
CA GLN A 12 -1.36 -4.98 8.97
C GLN A 12 -1.89 -6.41 8.92
N ASN A 13 -3.17 -6.59 8.60
CA ASN A 13 -3.79 -7.92 8.53
C ASN A 13 -3.26 -8.80 7.39
N ILE A 14 -2.63 -8.21 6.38
CA ILE A 14 -1.99 -8.93 5.27
C ILE A 14 -0.47 -8.86 5.31
N ASP A 15 0.10 -8.49 6.47
CA ASP A 15 1.54 -8.45 6.75
C ASP A 15 2.36 -7.51 5.84
N ILE A 16 1.72 -6.56 5.16
CA ILE A 16 2.41 -5.54 4.35
C ILE A 16 2.94 -4.40 5.22
N MET A 17 2.29 -4.12 6.35
CA MET A 17 2.70 -3.07 7.29
C MET A 17 2.77 -3.65 8.70
N ASP A 18 3.81 -3.33 9.47
CA ASP A 18 3.90 -3.79 10.86
C ASP A 18 3.13 -2.89 11.85
N ASP A 19 3.15 -3.24 13.13
CA ASP A 19 2.50 -2.48 14.22
C ASP A 19 3.17 -1.12 14.50
N LYS A 20 4.32 -0.86 13.88
CA LYS A 20 5.08 0.40 13.94
C LYS A 20 4.93 1.23 12.66
N GLY A 21 4.10 0.79 11.71
CA GLY A 21 3.85 1.49 10.45
C GLY A 21 4.97 1.35 9.42
N VAL A 22 5.88 0.40 9.60
CA VAL A 22 6.92 0.07 8.61
C VAL A 22 6.29 -0.76 7.51
N PHE A 23 6.39 -0.28 6.28
CA PHE A 23 5.89 -0.94 5.08
C PHE A 23 6.93 -1.89 4.47
N ASP A 24 6.53 -3.10 4.12
CA ASP A 24 7.37 -4.09 3.42
C ASP A 24 7.03 -4.12 1.91
N PRO A 25 7.91 -3.58 1.05
CA PRO A 25 7.67 -3.55 -0.38
C PRO A 25 7.76 -4.93 -1.04
N ALA A 26 8.47 -5.89 -0.45
CA ALA A 26 8.57 -7.24 -0.99
C ALA A 26 7.27 -8.00 -0.78
N ILE A 27 6.69 -7.95 0.42
CA ILE A 27 5.38 -8.56 0.71
C ILE A 27 4.31 -7.88 -0.14
N ALA A 28 4.29 -6.55 -0.20
CA ALA A 28 3.34 -5.81 -1.03
C ALA A 28 3.39 -6.21 -2.51
N THR A 29 4.59 -6.43 -3.05
CA THR A 29 4.75 -6.92 -4.44
C THR A 29 4.21 -8.33 -4.60
N GLN A 30 4.41 -9.22 -3.63
CA GLN A 30 3.90 -10.60 -3.68
C GLN A 30 2.36 -10.67 -3.56
N SER A 31 1.75 -9.73 -2.84
CA SER A 31 0.29 -9.60 -2.70
C SER A 31 -0.39 -9.14 -3.99
N VAL A 32 0.36 -8.64 -4.98
CA VAL A 32 -0.18 -8.34 -6.30
C VAL A 32 -0.35 -9.62 -7.12
N ALA A 33 -1.41 -9.65 -7.94
CA ALA A 33 -1.64 -10.70 -8.94
C ALA A 33 -0.39 -10.91 -9.81
N GLU A 34 -0.05 -12.18 -10.08
CA GLU A 34 1.23 -12.59 -10.68
C GLU A 34 1.53 -11.86 -11.99
N GLU A 35 0.52 -11.73 -12.84
CA GLU A 35 0.59 -11.07 -14.15
C GLU A 35 0.91 -9.57 -14.08
N LEU A 36 0.74 -8.94 -12.91
CA LEU A 36 1.01 -7.52 -12.70
C LEU A 36 2.28 -7.27 -11.89
N ARG A 37 2.85 -8.28 -11.21
CA ARG A 37 3.96 -8.09 -10.25
C ARG A 37 5.15 -7.34 -10.84
N GLU A 38 5.59 -7.72 -12.03
CA GLU A 38 6.74 -7.09 -12.71
C GLU A 38 6.48 -5.61 -13.03
N GLU A 39 5.25 -5.25 -13.45
CA GLU A 39 4.86 -3.85 -13.69
C GLU A 39 4.70 -3.07 -12.38
N SER A 40 4.19 -3.73 -11.33
CA SER A 40 3.91 -3.13 -10.01
C SER A 40 5.17 -2.78 -9.23
N LYS A 41 6.13 -3.68 -9.26
CA LYS A 41 7.32 -3.69 -8.41
C LYS A 41 8.07 -2.36 -8.43
N PRO A 42 8.44 -1.77 -9.59
CA PRO A 42 9.16 -0.51 -9.59
C PRO A 42 8.39 0.63 -8.89
N GLU A 43 7.06 0.69 -9.03
CA GLU A 43 6.26 1.74 -8.41
C GLU A 43 6.05 1.53 -6.91
N ILE A 44 5.86 0.27 -6.48
CA ILE A 44 5.81 -0.08 -5.04
C ILE A 44 7.11 0.32 -4.35
N TYR A 45 8.25 -0.06 -4.92
CA TYR A 45 9.55 0.27 -4.36
C TYR A 45 9.82 1.78 -4.41
N ALA A 46 9.40 2.49 -5.46
CA ALA A 46 9.54 3.94 -5.51
C ALA A 46 8.76 4.63 -4.36
N CYS A 47 7.53 4.22 -4.10
CA CYS A 47 6.75 4.76 -2.99
C CYS A 47 7.33 4.44 -1.62
N TYR A 48 7.84 3.22 -1.45
CA TYR A 48 8.59 2.84 -0.25
C TYR A 48 9.82 3.73 -0.05
N GLU A 49 10.67 3.88 -1.07
CA GLU A 49 11.90 4.68 -0.99
C GLU A 49 11.64 6.16 -0.69
N MET A 50 10.56 6.73 -1.23
CA MET A 50 10.15 8.11 -0.92
C MET A 50 9.76 8.30 0.54
N ARG A 51 9.18 7.28 1.18
CA ARG A 51 8.52 7.39 2.48
C ARG A 51 9.27 6.72 3.63
N LYS A 52 10.24 5.84 3.35
CA LYS A 52 10.91 5.02 4.38
C LYS A 52 11.66 5.82 5.46
N ASN A 53 11.96 7.09 5.20
CA ASN A 53 12.64 7.99 6.14
C ASN A 53 11.68 9.01 6.78
N GLU A 54 10.39 8.99 6.42
CA GLU A 54 9.39 9.83 7.07
C GLU A 54 9.16 9.33 8.51
N PRO A 55 9.11 10.24 9.51
CA PRO A 55 8.77 9.84 10.86
C PRO A 55 7.35 9.27 10.91
N VAL A 56 7.19 8.12 11.56
CA VAL A 56 5.89 7.48 11.77
C VAL A 56 5.25 8.03 13.04
N ASP A 57 4.51 9.12 12.88
CA ASP A 57 3.79 9.77 13.99
C ASP A 57 2.34 9.27 14.10
N ASP A 58 1.78 8.76 13.01
CA ASP A 58 0.39 8.35 12.88
C ASP A 58 0.27 7.25 11.82
N LEU A 59 -0.03 6.02 12.26
CA LEU A 59 -0.14 4.85 11.39
C LEU A 59 -1.17 5.05 10.27
N CYS A 60 -2.29 5.71 10.58
CA CYS A 60 -3.35 5.97 9.61
C CYS A 60 -2.87 6.93 8.51
N LYS A 61 -2.11 7.96 8.88
CA LYS A 61 -1.51 8.89 7.91
C LYS A 61 -0.41 8.23 7.09
N THR A 62 0.44 7.41 7.70
CA THR A 62 1.50 6.66 7.01
C THR A 62 0.89 5.72 5.96
N ALA A 63 -0.10 4.93 6.36
CA ALA A 63 -0.80 4.01 5.47
C ALA A 63 -1.52 4.76 4.32
N PHE A 64 -2.24 5.84 4.65
CA PHE A 64 -2.91 6.66 3.63
C PHE A 64 -1.92 7.29 2.65
N GLY A 65 -0.78 7.79 3.15
CA GLY A 65 0.27 8.37 2.34
C GLY A 65 0.89 7.35 1.36
N MET A 66 1.10 6.12 1.80
CA MET A 66 1.58 5.03 0.94
C MET A 66 0.59 4.73 -0.19
N ILE A 67 -0.69 4.57 0.16
CA ILE A 67 -1.76 4.29 -0.82
C ILE A 67 -1.93 5.44 -1.81
N ASN A 68 -1.82 6.70 -1.38
CA ASN A 68 -1.85 7.85 -2.29
C ASN A 68 -0.68 7.85 -3.26
N CYS A 69 0.53 7.52 -2.80
CA CYS A 69 1.67 7.41 -3.70
C CYS A 69 1.44 6.34 -4.78
N LEU A 70 0.93 5.16 -4.38
CA LEU A 70 0.61 4.09 -5.33
C LEU A 70 -0.49 4.51 -6.32
N LYS A 71 -1.50 5.26 -5.85
CA LYS A 71 -2.56 5.82 -6.70
C LYS A 71 -2.01 6.76 -7.77
N GLU A 72 -1.07 7.62 -7.40
CA GLU A 72 -0.48 8.62 -8.32
C GLU A 72 0.47 7.97 -9.33
N ARG A 73 1.29 7.02 -8.87
CA ARG A 73 2.36 6.42 -9.68
C ARG A 73 1.92 5.21 -10.48
N ALA A 74 0.99 4.43 -9.94
CA ALA A 74 0.50 3.20 -10.53
C ALA A 74 -1.04 3.18 -10.57
N PRO A 75 -1.69 4.15 -11.25
CA PRO A 75 -3.15 4.28 -11.24
C PRO A 75 -3.86 3.03 -11.78
N LYS A 76 -3.29 2.38 -12.80
CA LYS A 76 -3.79 1.10 -13.32
C LYS A 76 -3.71 -0.02 -12.28
N LEU A 77 -2.62 -0.06 -11.52
CA LEU A 77 -2.42 -1.03 -10.45
C LEU A 77 -3.40 -0.78 -9.30
N TYR A 78 -3.62 0.48 -8.96
CA TYR A 78 -4.59 0.91 -7.94
C TYR A 78 -6.02 0.52 -8.31
N GLU A 79 -6.41 0.64 -9.59
CA GLU A 79 -7.72 0.20 -10.10
C GLU A 79 -7.86 -1.34 -10.12
N MET A 80 -6.77 -2.06 -10.44
CA MET A 80 -6.78 -3.53 -10.59
C MET A 80 -6.59 -4.30 -9.28
N LEU A 81 -5.85 -3.76 -8.32
CA LEU A 81 -5.53 -4.43 -7.05
C LEU A 81 -6.75 -4.74 -6.18
N GLY A 82 -7.93 -4.19 -6.47
CA GLY A 82 -9.16 -4.57 -5.77
C GLY A 82 -9.14 -4.27 -4.27
N ILE A 83 -8.13 -3.57 -3.75
CA ILE A 83 -8.12 -3.03 -2.37
C ILE A 83 -9.33 -2.10 -2.16
N PHE A 84 -9.93 -1.61 -3.27
CA PHE A 84 -11.21 -0.89 -3.34
C PHE A 84 -12.28 -1.52 -4.24
N ARG A 85 -12.20 -2.83 -4.55
CA ARG A 85 -13.44 -3.48 -4.96
C ARG A 85 -14.30 -3.56 -3.71
N ALA A 86 -15.39 -2.79 -3.70
CA ALA A 86 -16.49 -3.01 -2.78
C ALA A 86 -16.77 -4.52 -2.72
N PRO A 87 -17.07 -5.09 -1.54
CA PRO A 87 -17.52 -6.48 -1.49
C PRO A 87 -18.61 -6.66 -2.55
N GLY A 88 -18.39 -7.64 -3.42
CA GLY A 88 -18.98 -7.66 -4.76
C GLY A 88 -20.51 -7.61 -4.77
N ASN A 89 -21.02 -7.07 -5.88
CA ASN A 89 -22.40 -7.08 -6.40
C ASN A 89 -23.54 -6.89 -5.39
#